data_AF-A0A1M5WSH3-F1
#
_entry.id   AF-A0A1M5WSH3-F1
#
_cell.length_a   1.000
_cell.length_b   1.000
_cell.length_c   1.000
_cell.angle_alpha   90.00
_cell.angle_beta   90.00
_cell.angle_gamma   90.00
#
_symmetry.space_group_name_H-M   'P 1'
#
loop_
_entity.id
_entity.type
_entity.pdbx_description
1 polymer ?
#
loop_
_entity_poly.entity_id
_entity_poly.type
_entity_poly.pdbx_seq_one_letter_code
_entity_poly.pdbx_strand_id
1 'polypeptide(L)'
;MVKFQVFTKSKAPESLTTDDVKTFLTHLAVNRKVAAATQNLAFNALLFFFRHVLGKEFGVVDGVVRAKKRPFIPVVLARDEIEEILRHLEAPYDLIVKLLYGCGFLNVWSLGYTA
;
A
#
# COMPACT_ATOMS: atom_id res chain seq x y z
N MET A 1 -7.01 5.65 9.95
CA MET A 1 -8.21 6.16 10.65
C MET A 1 -8.04 7.58 11.19
N VAL A 2 -7.03 7.86 12.03
CA VAL A 2 -6.84 9.21 12.63
C VAL A 2 -6.86 10.36 11.60
N LYS A 3 -6.21 10.19 10.44
CA LYS A 3 -6.21 11.19 9.35
C LYS A 3 -7.63 11.51 8.83
N PHE A 4 -8.52 10.52 8.78
CA PHE A 4 -9.91 10.71 8.35
C PHE A 4 -10.73 11.39 9.44
N GLN A 5 -10.57 10.97 10.69
CA GLN A 5 -11.25 11.61 11.84
C GLN A 5 -10.88 13.09 11.98
N VAL A 6 -9.58 13.42 11.83
CA VAL A 6 -9.12 14.82 11.83
C VAL A 6 -9.72 15.60 10.65
N PHE A 7 -9.78 14.98 9.47
CA PHE A 7 -10.35 15.60 8.28
C PHE A 7 -11.85 15.91 8.44
N THR A 8 -12.61 15.00 9.04
CA THR A 8 -14.03 15.19 9.33
C THR A 8 -14.29 15.98 10.61
N LYS A 9 -13.25 16.54 11.26
CA LYS A 9 -13.33 17.27 12.54
C LYS A 9 -14.08 16.49 13.63
N SER A 10 -13.89 15.17 13.69
CA SER A 10 -14.57 14.28 14.63
C SER A 10 -16.11 14.38 14.58
N LYS A 11 -16.67 14.53 13.37
CA LYS A 11 -18.12 14.36 13.15
C LYS A 11 -18.61 13.03 13.75
N ALA A 12 -19.85 13.04 14.25
CA ALA A 12 -20.48 11.86 14.82
C ALA A 12 -20.50 10.72 13.78
N PRO A 13 -20.23 9.47 14.17
CA PRO A 13 -20.13 8.34 13.24
C PRO A 13 -21.42 8.14 12.42
N GLU A 14 -22.60 8.42 12.98
CA GLU A 14 -23.86 8.27 12.24
C GLU A 14 -24.04 9.31 11.13
N SER A 15 -23.44 10.49 11.29
CA SER A 15 -23.51 11.61 10.34
C SER A 15 -22.55 11.49 9.15
N LEU A 16 -21.63 10.51 9.19
CA LEU A 16 -20.67 10.31 8.12
C LEU A 16 -21.35 9.77 6.86
N THR A 17 -21.10 10.45 5.74
CA THR A 17 -21.69 10.11 4.44
C THR A 17 -20.63 9.61 3.45
N THR A 18 -21.12 9.02 2.36
CA THR A 18 -20.27 8.62 1.22
C THR A 18 -19.51 9.79 0.61
N ASP A 19 -20.08 11.00 0.67
CA ASP A 19 -19.46 12.20 0.14
C ASP A 19 -18.23 12.64 0.96
N ASP A 20 -18.27 12.51 2.29
CA ASP A 20 -17.11 12.78 3.15
C ASP A 20 -15.93 11.86 2.80
N VAL A 21 -16.21 10.59 2.46
CA VAL A 21 -15.18 9.64 2.00
C VAL A 21 -14.62 10.02 0.64
N LYS A 22 -15.48 10.38 -0.33
CA LYS A 22 -15.03 10.85 -1.65
C LYS A 22 -14.13 12.09 -1.52
N THR A 23 -14.56 13.05 -0.74
CA THR A 23 -13.83 14.31 -0.51
C THR A 23 -12.48 14.05 0.17
N PHE A 24 -12.44 13.14 1.15
CA PHE A 24 -11.18 12.76 1.80
C PHE A 24 -10.22 12.06 0.83
N LEU A 25 -10.69 11.09 0.05
CA LEU A 25 -9.84 10.37 -0.89
C LEU A 25 -9.33 11.28 -2.02
N THR A 26 -10.14 12.22 -2.47
CA THR A 26 -9.72 13.26 -3.43
C THR A 26 -8.70 14.20 -2.79
N HIS A 27 -8.89 14.62 -1.53
CA HIS A 27 -7.90 15.41 -0.80
C HIS A 27 -6.56 14.68 -0.66
N LEU A 28 -6.58 13.36 -0.44
CA LEU A 28 -5.37 12.54 -0.42
C LEU A 28 -4.65 12.53 -1.78
N ALA A 29 -5.40 12.38 -2.87
CA ALA A 29 -4.81 12.34 -4.22
C ALA A 29 -4.32 13.71 -4.72
N VAL A 30 -5.10 14.77 -4.52
CA VAL A 30 -4.84 16.10 -5.11
C VAL A 30 -3.96 16.95 -4.21
N ASN A 31 -4.36 17.14 -2.94
CA ASN A 31 -3.67 18.05 -2.02
C ASN A 31 -2.44 17.40 -1.40
N ARG A 32 -2.58 16.14 -0.95
CA ARG A 32 -1.48 15.40 -0.30
C ARG A 32 -0.60 14.63 -1.28
N LYS A 33 -1.03 14.47 -2.55
CA LYS A 33 -0.29 13.77 -3.62
C LYS A 33 0.26 12.41 -3.14
N VAL A 34 -0.54 11.66 -2.38
CA VAL A 34 -0.09 10.37 -1.82
C VAL A 34 0.10 9.33 -2.91
N ALA A 35 0.90 8.31 -2.62
CA ALA A 35 1.05 7.16 -3.51
C ALA A 35 -0.28 6.41 -3.68
N ALA A 36 -0.48 5.78 -4.84
CA ALA A 36 -1.66 4.97 -5.14
C ALA A 36 -1.92 3.87 -4.09
N ALA A 37 -0.86 3.20 -3.62
CA ALA A 37 -0.95 2.20 -2.56
C ALA A 37 -1.50 2.79 -1.25
N THR A 38 -1.07 3.99 -0.88
CA THR A 38 -1.55 4.69 0.32
C THR A 38 -3.03 5.08 0.20
N GLN A 39 -3.47 5.54 -0.97
CA GLN A 39 -4.87 5.84 -1.19
C GLN A 39 -5.74 4.57 -1.17
N ASN A 40 -5.28 3.49 -1.78
CA ASN A 40 -5.98 2.20 -1.77
C ASN A 40 -6.08 1.62 -0.36
N LEU A 41 -5.01 1.69 0.44
CA LEU A 41 -5.05 1.29 1.84
C LEU A 41 -6.06 2.12 2.63
N ALA A 42 -6.08 3.44 2.42
CA ALA A 42 -7.06 4.31 3.05
C ALA A 42 -8.51 3.96 2.61
N PHE A 43 -8.73 3.69 1.32
CA PHE A 43 -10.02 3.27 0.79
C PHE A 43 -10.49 1.96 1.44
N ASN A 44 -9.67 0.92 1.45
CA ASN A 44 -10.02 -0.38 2.04
C ASN A 44 -10.26 -0.28 3.55
N ALA A 45 -9.47 0.54 4.26
CA ALA A 45 -9.69 0.79 5.68
C ALA A 45 -11.03 1.50 5.96
N LEU A 46 -11.42 2.46 5.11
CA LEU A 46 -12.72 3.14 5.22
C LEU A 46 -13.86 2.18 4.86
N LEU A 47 -13.72 1.41 3.78
CA LEU A 47 -14.70 0.40 3.40
C LEU A 47 -14.95 -0.61 4.53
N PHE A 48 -13.86 -1.10 5.15
CA PHE A 48 -13.95 -2.01 6.29
C PHE A 48 -14.70 -1.36 7.46
N PHE A 49 -14.36 -0.13 7.81
CA PHE A 49 -14.98 0.60 8.91
C PHE A 49 -16.47 0.83 8.70
N PHE A 50 -16.86 1.30 7.52
CA PHE A 50 -18.27 1.56 7.25
C PHE A 50 -19.10 0.28 7.24
N ARG A 51 -18.58 -0.78 6.61
CA ARG A 51 -19.27 -2.07 6.53
C ARG A 51 -19.37 -2.77 7.88
N HIS A 52 -18.29 -2.85 8.66
CA HIS A 52 -18.24 -3.69 9.86
C HIS A 52 -18.48 -2.94 11.16
N VAL A 53 -18.17 -1.64 11.22
CA VAL A 53 -18.35 -0.83 12.45
C VAL A 53 -19.67 -0.07 12.41
N LEU A 54 -19.99 0.56 11.28
CA LEU A 54 -21.21 1.35 11.13
C LEU A 54 -22.39 0.56 10.57
N GLY A 55 -22.17 -0.67 10.08
CA GLY A 55 -23.21 -1.47 9.43
C GLY A 55 -23.79 -0.82 8.17
N LYS A 56 -23.09 0.13 7.56
CA LYS A 56 -23.52 0.87 6.38
C LYS A 56 -22.75 0.39 5.16
N GLU A 57 -23.45 0.00 4.11
CA GLU A 57 -22.81 -0.32 2.84
C GLU A 57 -22.46 0.96 2.07
N PHE A 58 -21.17 1.08 1.78
CA PHE A 58 -20.65 2.02 0.81
C PHE A 58 -20.65 1.28 -0.50
N GLY A 59 -21.66 1.53 -1.34
CA GLY A 59 -21.69 0.97 -2.70
C GLY A 59 -20.46 1.39 -3.53
N VAL A 60 -20.55 1.26 -4.85
CA VAL A 60 -19.46 1.68 -5.75
C VAL A 60 -19.19 3.18 -5.57
N VAL A 61 -18.02 3.52 -5.03
CA VAL A 61 -17.62 4.91 -4.84
C VAL A 61 -17.11 5.47 -6.18
N ASP A 62 -18.06 5.75 -7.07
CA ASP A 62 -17.76 6.34 -8.39
C ASP A 62 -17.41 7.83 -8.27
N GLY A 63 -16.42 8.27 -9.05
CA GLY A 63 -15.98 9.68 -9.11
C GLY A 63 -14.83 10.09 -8.18
N VAL A 64 -14.13 9.13 -7.54
CA VAL A 64 -12.93 9.44 -6.76
C VAL A 64 -11.73 9.62 -7.68
N VAL A 65 -11.04 10.76 -7.55
CA VAL A 65 -9.76 10.99 -8.24
C VAL A 65 -8.73 10.00 -7.68
N ARG A 66 -8.32 9.01 -8.50
CA ARG A 66 -7.30 8.03 -8.11
C ARG A 66 -5.91 8.63 -8.23
N ALA A 67 -5.08 8.39 -7.23
CA ALA A 67 -3.66 8.72 -7.26
C ALA A 67 -2.97 7.90 -8.36
N LYS A 68 -2.11 8.57 -9.13
CA LYS A 68 -1.43 7.97 -10.28
C LYS A 68 -0.48 6.86 -9.81
N LYS A 69 -0.74 5.61 -10.21
CA LYS A 69 0.16 4.48 -9.93
C LYS A 69 1.41 4.64 -10.80
N ARG A 70 2.59 4.71 -10.17
CA ARG A 70 3.86 4.60 -10.90
C ARG A 70 4.08 3.12 -11.23
N PRO A 71 4.49 2.76 -12.45
CA PRO A 71 4.88 1.39 -12.75
C PRO A 71 6.04 1.01 -11.84
N PHE A 72 5.89 -0.11 -11.13
CA PHE A 72 6.99 -0.73 -10.41
C PHE A 72 7.83 -1.51 -11.41
N ILE A 73 9.13 -1.22 -11.47
CA ILE A 73 10.07 -1.98 -12.27
C ILE A 73 10.78 -2.91 -11.29
N PRO A 74 10.56 -4.23 -11.36
CA PRO A 74 11.28 -5.17 -10.53
C PRO A 74 12.76 -5.08 -10.87
N VAL A 75 13.58 -4.65 -9.90
CA VAL A 75 15.04 -4.69 -10.04
C VAL A 75 15.46 -6.12 -9.74
N VAL A 76 15.73 -6.88 -10.80
CA VAL A 76 16.35 -8.20 -10.67
C VAL A 76 17.85 -7.98 -10.63
N LEU A 77 18.49 -8.41 -9.54
CA LEU A 77 19.95 -8.39 -9.44
C LEU A 77 20.53 -9.34 -10.49
N ALA A 78 21.49 -8.86 -11.27
CA ALA A 78 22.23 -9.71 -12.20
C ALA A 78 23.09 -10.72 -11.42
N ARG A 79 23.45 -11.83 -12.08
CA ARG A 79 24.29 -12.88 -11.47
C ARG A 79 25.62 -12.32 -10.95
N ASP A 80 26.21 -11.40 -11.70
CA ASP A 80 27.50 -10.78 -11.38
C ASP A 80 27.41 -9.92 -10.12
N GLU A 81 26.31 -9.17 -9.95
CA GLU A 81 26.05 -8.35 -8.75
C GLU A 81 25.88 -9.22 -7.49
N ILE A 82 25.21 -10.37 -7.62
CA ILE A 82 25.03 -11.31 -6.50
C ILE A 82 26.36 -11.96 -6.12
N GLU A 83 27.19 -12.29 -7.10
CA GLU A 83 28.52 -12.84 -6.85
C GLU A 83 29.41 -11.83 -6.12
N GLU A 84 29.34 -10.55 -6.49
CA GLU A 84 30.05 -9.47 -5.82
C GLU A 84 29.55 -9.27 -4.37
N ILE A 85 28.24 -9.34 -4.12
CA ILE A 85 27.66 -9.26 -2.77
C ILE A 85 28.13 -10.45 -1.91
N LEU A 86 28.13 -11.67 -2.48
CA LEU A 86 28.54 -12.88 -1.77
C LEU A 86 30.03 -12.85 -1.39
N ARG A 87 30.90 -12.20 -2.18
CA ARG A 87 32.32 -12.03 -1.83
C ARG A 87 32.55 -11.11 -0.64
N HIS A 88 31.63 -10.18 -0.37
CA HIS A 88 31.71 -9.24 0.75
C HIS A 88 30.93 -9.70 1.98
N LEU A 89 30.27 -10.87 1.93
CA LEU A 89 29.51 -11.42 3.04
C LEU A 89 30.33 -12.43 3.83
N GLU A 90 30.54 -12.15 5.11
CA GLU A 90 31.17 -13.09 6.03
C GLU A 90 30.18 -14.16 6.54
N ALA A 91 30.71 -15.30 6.97
CA ALA A 91 29.91 -16.35 7.59
C ALA A 91 29.23 -15.82 8.87
N PRO A 92 27.95 -16.17 9.14
CA PRO A 92 27.12 -17.19 8.47
C PRO A 92 26.14 -16.64 7.42
N TYR A 93 26.21 -15.35 7.08
CA TYR A 93 25.20 -14.69 6.24
C TYR A 93 25.27 -15.16 4.77
N ASP A 94 26.44 -15.59 4.30
CA ASP A 94 26.67 -16.31 3.04
C ASP A 94 25.61 -17.38 2.78
N LEU A 95 25.39 -18.26 3.77
CA LEU A 95 24.57 -19.45 3.60
C LEU A 95 23.10 -19.07 3.46
N ILE A 96 22.67 -18.08 4.23
CA ILE A 96 21.31 -17.55 4.20
C ILE A 96 21.03 -16.91 2.84
N VAL A 97 21.96 -16.11 2.32
CA VAL A 97 21.79 -15.44 1.02
C VAL A 97 21.78 -16.44 -0.14
N LYS A 98 22.67 -17.44 -0.13
CA LYS A 98 22.67 -18.52 -1.13
C LYS A 98 21.37 -19.34 -1.09
N LEU A 99 20.83 -19.62 0.10
CA LEU A 99 19.56 -20.32 0.27
C LEU A 99 18.37 -19.49 -0.25
N LEU A 100 18.31 -18.21 0.11
CA LEU A 100 17.26 -17.28 -0.33
C LEU A 100 17.26 -17.09 -1.86
N TYR A 101 18.44 -17.01 -2.47
CA TYR A 101 18.58 -16.92 -3.91
C TYR A 101 18.26 -18.26 -4.61
N GLY A 102 18.78 -19.38 -4.11
CA GLY A 102 18.59 -20.71 -4.68
C GLY A 102 17.14 -21.23 -4.62
N CYS A 103 16.39 -20.85 -3.59
CA CYS A 103 14.96 -21.19 -3.46
C CYS A 103 14.03 -20.23 -4.23
N GLY A 104 14.56 -19.21 -4.90
CA GLY A 104 13.75 -18.23 -5.64
C GLY A 104 12.90 -17.30 -4.75
N PHE A 105 13.14 -17.27 -3.44
CA PHE A 105 12.41 -16.37 -2.53
C PHE A 105 12.61 -14.89 -2.90
N LEU A 106 13.77 -14.52 -3.42
CA LEU A 106 14.06 -13.14 -3.82
C LEU A 106 13.10 -12.63 -4.92
N ASN A 107 12.70 -13.50 -5.86
CA ASN A 107 11.74 -13.16 -6.91
C ASN A 107 10.32 -13.01 -6.37
N VAL A 108 9.96 -13.81 -5.35
CA VAL A 108 8.65 -13.75 -4.68
C VAL A 108 8.51 -12.46 -3.88
N TRP A 109 9.58 -11.98 -3.24
CA TRP A 109 9.59 -10.69 -2.52
C TRP A 109 9.41 -9.50 -3.46
N SER A 110 9.92 -9.56 -4.70
CA SER A 110 9.67 -8.53 -5.72
C SER A 110 8.22 -8.51 -6.22
N LEU A 111 7.48 -9.62 -6.10
CA LEU A 111 6.08 -9.71 -6.49
C LEU A 111 5.13 -9.35 -5.34
N GLY A 112 5.52 -9.63 -4.09
CA GLY A 112 4.70 -9.42 -2.89
C GLY A 112 4.41 -7.97 -2.51
N TYR A 113 5.12 -6.98 -3.07
CA TYR A 113 4.87 -5.55 -2.82
C TYR A 113 3.71 -4.96 -3.65
N THR A 114 2.93 -5.81 -4.34
CA THR A 114 1.87 -5.38 -5.26
C THR A 114 0.45 -5.75 -4.84
N ALA A 115 0.23 -6.26 -3.63
CA ALA A 115 -1.11 -6.47 -3.06
C ALA A 115 -1.53 -5.31 -2.15
#